data_AF-A0A329XD81-F1
#
_entry.id   AF-A0A329XD81-F1
#
_cell.length_a   1.000
_cell.length_b   1.000
_cell.length_c   1.000
_cell.angle_alpha   90.00
_cell.angle_beta   90.00
_cell.angle_gamma   90.00
#
_symmetry.space_group_name_H-M   'P 1'
#
loop_
_entity.id
_entity.type
_entity.pdbx_description
1 polymer ?
#
loop_
_entity_poly.entity_id
_entity_poly.type
_entity_poly.pdbx_seq_one_letter_code
_entity_poly.pdbx_strand_id
1 'polypeptide(L)'
;MRFFTRITISRRRHLTASLLVLLLVCAPLVGCSLGADQSGLDIPGFSPSATSISDQTNAQAALDYLTPDGELTDGRWEPGKKTTERWEELTDRGWGSTAMEELTAAMAASSTMRSSQDEETAAAATWVTARSIEFAVDQAPLKDYTDAMKQNLAALLGNCPDEIADMARGGSLEGVNVYGLSGLVTDTQFETVLYRVIDDESAADTLVAGMIQYHHNQIDAEMPTAATPEATLLGQYLFAARSMGYLDGIAELRTGNSTSDTINAADMNTVLQAQAYVDAAKYGLLSEETLEAAATGNNGGPFSFYDEVDGQPTITAPDPMTPEAAHEYMSWDGQVQDTTMDDLDVRITNGYNFGYDEGHAAEVVR
;
A
#
# COMPACT_ATOMS: atom_id res chain seq x y z
N MET A 1 -0.19 -50.93 -36.78
CA MET A 1 0.23 -49.69 -36.08
C MET A 1 -1.01 -48.90 -35.73
N ARG A 2 -1.50 -49.04 -34.49
CA ARG A 2 -2.59 -48.24 -33.93
C ARG A 2 -1.97 -47.52 -32.74
N PHE A 3 -1.81 -46.20 -32.85
CA PHE A 3 -1.34 -45.38 -31.73
C PHE A 3 -2.54 -44.83 -30.97
N PHE A 4 -2.46 -44.98 -29.65
CA PHE A 4 -3.39 -44.52 -28.64
C PHE A 4 -3.45 -42.98 -28.58
N THR A 5 -4.61 -42.43 -28.26
CA THR A 5 -4.66 -41.16 -27.53
C THR A 5 -5.69 -41.29 -26.41
N ARG A 6 -5.18 -41.37 -25.17
CA ARG A 6 -5.97 -41.35 -23.95
C ARG A 6 -6.50 -39.93 -23.75
N ILE A 7 -7.82 -39.80 -23.68
CA ILE A 7 -8.50 -38.61 -23.18
C ILE A 7 -8.18 -38.53 -21.68
N THR A 8 -7.50 -37.46 -21.29
CA THR A 8 -7.29 -37.14 -19.87
C THR A 8 -8.31 -36.08 -19.51
N ILE A 9 -9.32 -36.49 -18.75
CA ILE A 9 -10.35 -35.63 -18.16
C ILE A 9 -9.64 -34.77 -17.12
N SER A 10 -9.42 -33.48 -17.43
CA SER A 10 -8.98 -32.51 -16.45
C SER A 10 -10.14 -32.25 -15.49
N ARG A 11 -9.96 -32.68 -14.24
CA ARG A 11 -10.86 -32.37 -13.12
C ARG A 11 -10.82 -30.86 -12.90
N ARG A 12 -11.92 -30.17 -13.19
CA ARG A 12 -12.24 -28.85 -12.63
C ARG A 12 -12.12 -28.96 -11.10
N ARG A 13 -11.13 -28.29 -10.52
CA ARG A 13 -11.12 -28.01 -9.09
C ARG A 13 -12.03 -26.81 -8.89
N HIS A 14 -13.18 -27.06 -8.25
CA HIS A 14 -13.96 -26.02 -7.62
C HIS A 14 -13.07 -25.33 -6.58
N LEU A 15 -12.78 -24.05 -6.77
CA LEU A 15 -12.26 -23.19 -5.72
C LEU A 15 -13.42 -22.89 -4.78
N THR A 16 -13.45 -23.60 -3.66
CA THR A 16 -14.26 -23.23 -2.50
C THR A 16 -13.76 -21.91 -1.95
N ALA A 17 -14.71 -21.02 -1.70
CA ALA A 17 -14.57 -19.74 -1.04
C ALA A 17 -13.84 -19.81 0.30
N SER A 18 -13.36 -18.63 0.71
CA SER A 18 -12.65 -18.29 1.95
C SER A 18 -11.13 -18.49 1.91
N LEU A 19 -10.45 -17.59 1.21
CA LEU A 19 -9.18 -17.04 1.70
C LEU A 19 -9.42 -15.56 1.95
N LEU A 20 -9.65 -15.19 3.22
CA LEU A 20 -9.45 -13.82 3.67
C LEU A 20 -7.94 -13.59 3.54
N VAL A 21 -7.50 -12.95 2.46
CA VAL A 21 -6.07 -12.71 2.23
C VAL A 21 -5.69 -11.52 3.11
N LEU A 22 -5.07 -11.79 4.26
CA LEU A 22 -4.29 -10.79 4.97
C LEU A 22 -3.13 -10.38 4.04
N LEU A 23 -3.22 -9.18 3.46
CA LEU A 23 -2.25 -8.71 2.48
C LEU A 23 -1.39 -7.60 3.10
N LEU A 24 -0.14 -7.98 3.34
CA LEU A 24 0.95 -7.14 3.79
C LEU A 24 1.71 -6.59 2.60
N VAL A 25 2.29 -5.40 2.74
CA VAL A 25 3.18 -4.86 1.70
C VAL A 25 4.41 -5.74 1.60
N CYS A 26 4.57 -6.44 0.47
CA CYS A 26 5.68 -7.36 0.20
C CYS A 26 6.92 -6.64 -0.36
N ALA A 27 7.50 -5.69 0.37
CA ALA A 27 8.79 -5.09 0.03
C ALA A 27 9.95 -5.85 0.72
N PRO A 28 11.10 -6.11 0.05
CA PRO A 28 12.26 -6.72 0.72
C PRO A 28 12.84 -5.77 1.77
N LEU A 29 13.19 -6.29 2.95
CA LEU A 29 13.93 -5.52 3.96
C LEU A 29 15.35 -5.24 3.46
N VAL A 30 15.81 -4.01 3.67
CA VAL A 30 17.17 -3.61 3.29
C VAL A 30 18.03 -3.45 4.54
N GLY A 31 18.95 -4.40 4.72
CA GLY A 31 20.02 -4.34 5.70
C GLY A 31 21.38 -4.44 5.03
N CYS A 32 22.33 -3.59 5.41
CA CYS A 32 23.72 -3.73 4.97
C CYS A 32 24.31 -5.08 5.41
N SER A 33 25.10 -5.72 4.53
CA SER A 33 25.91 -6.88 4.93
C SER A 33 26.98 -6.44 5.93
N LEU A 34 26.90 -6.94 7.17
CA LEU A 34 27.82 -6.59 8.25
C LEU A 34 29.24 -7.08 7.93
N GLY A 35 30.17 -6.15 7.72
CA GLY A 35 31.58 -6.37 8.01
C GLY A 35 31.77 -6.43 9.53
N ALA A 36 32.61 -7.36 10.00
CA ALA A 36 32.70 -7.84 11.38
C ALA A 36 33.09 -6.84 12.50
N ASP A 37 32.99 -5.51 12.30
CA ASP A 37 33.63 -4.54 13.21
C ASP A 37 32.78 -3.30 13.55
N GLN A 38 31.46 -3.32 13.34
CA GLN A 38 30.56 -2.25 13.84
C GLN A 38 29.34 -2.84 14.54
N SER A 39 29.06 -2.34 15.74
CA SER A 39 28.12 -2.88 16.73
C SER A 39 26.67 -2.85 16.27
N GLY A 40 26.22 -3.90 15.57
CA GLY A 40 24.81 -4.15 15.26
C GLY A 40 23.93 -4.25 16.52
N LEU A 41 22.61 -4.20 16.32
CA LEU A 41 21.62 -4.35 17.40
C LEU A 41 21.56 -5.78 17.96
N ASP A 42 22.05 -6.76 17.19
CA ASP A 42 22.09 -8.20 17.54
C ASP A 42 20.73 -8.70 18.00
N ILE A 43 19.71 -8.46 17.17
CA ILE A 43 18.33 -8.85 17.44
C ILE A 43 18.22 -10.38 17.31
N PRO A 44 17.96 -11.13 18.40
CA PRO A 44 18.00 -12.59 18.36
C PRO A 44 16.94 -13.17 17.43
N GLY A 45 17.37 -13.93 16.42
CA GLY A 45 16.47 -14.59 15.47
C GLY A 45 15.96 -13.69 14.34
N PHE A 46 16.36 -12.42 14.32
CA PHE A 46 16.03 -11.48 13.24
C PHE A 46 17.16 -11.41 12.20
N SER A 47 16.78 -11.29 10.94
CA SER A 47 17.64 -11.07 9.79
C SER A 47 17.11 -9.90 8.96
N PRO A 48 17.84 -8.77 8.89
CA PRO A 48 17.41 -7.60 8.13
C PRO A 48 17.50 -7.81 6.61
N SER A 49 18.16 -8.89 6.15
CA SER A 49 18.22 -9.29 4.74
C SER A 49 17.28 -10.46 4.41
N ALA A 50 16.29 -10.74 5.27
CA ALA A 50 15.28 -11.73 4.97
C ALA A 50 14.54 -11.33 3.67
N THR A 51 14.53 -12.23 2.70
CA THR A 51 14.00 -11.94 1.34
C THR A 51 12.49 -11.85 1.30
N SER A 52 11.80 -12.15 2.41
CA SER A 52 10.38 -11.91 2.56
C SER A 52 10.10 -11.20 3.89
N ILE A 53 9.51 -10.03 3.80
CA ILE A 53 8.92 -9.28 4.92
C ILE A 53 7.76 -10.06 5.57
N SER A 54 7.20 -11.06 4.88
CA SER A 54 6.17 -11.97 5.39
C SER A 54 6.71 -13.18 6.16
N ASP A 55 8.02 -13.28 6.42
CA ASP A 55 8.54 -14.31 7.31
C ASP A 55 8.07 -14.01 8.73
N GLN A 56 6.93 -14.60 9.11
CA GLN A 56 6.32 -14.43 10.41
C GLN A 56 7.28 -14.75 11.55
N THR A 57 8.24 -15.67 11.36
CA THR A 57 9.23 -15.99 12.39
C THR A 57 10.21 -14.83 12.56
N ASN A 58 10.65 -14.25 11.45
CA ASN A 58 11.53 -13.07 11.45
C ASN A 58 10.83 -11.83 12.04
N ALA A 59 9.57 -11.60 11.64
CA ALA A 59 8.74 -10.52 12.15
C ALA A 59 8.46 -10.67 13.66
N GLN A 60 8.17 -11.90 14.11
CA GLN A 60 7.98 -12.19 15.54
C GLN A 60 9.26 -11.94 16.33
N ALA A 61 10.43 -12.33 15.82
CA ALA A 61 11.70 -12.05 16.49
C ALA A 61 11.97 -10.54 16.66
N ALA A 62 11.63 -9.74 15.63
CA ALA A 62 11.70 -8.29 15.73
C ALA A 62 10.70 -7.73 16.75
N LEU A 63 9.45 -8.22 16.73
CA LEU A 63 8.42 -7.79 17.67
C LEU A 63 8.81 -8.15 19.11
N ASP A 64 9.23 -9.38 19.38
CA ASP A 64 9.67 -9.85 20.70
C ASP A 64 10.83 -9.02 21.26
N TYR A 65 11.71 -8.55 20.39
CA TYR A 65 12.81 -7.66 20.77
C TYR A 65 12.34 -6.25 21.13
N LEU A 66 11.39 -5.70 20.36
CA LEU A 66 10.85 -4.35 20.55
C LEU A 66 9.77 -4.28 21.64
N THR A 67 9.15 -5.41 22.00
CA THR A 67 8.16 -5.56 23.08
C THR A 67 8.41 -6.79 23.94
N PRO A 68 9.54 -6.86 24.68
CA PRO A 68 9.90 -8.02 25.50
C PRO A 68 8.95 -8.30 26.68
N ASP A 69 8.14 -7.31 27.08
CA ASP A 69 7.04 -7.47 28.02
C ASP A 69 5.92 -6.42 27.83
N GLY A 70 4.73 -6.71 28.32
CA GLY A 70 3.55 -5.87 28.20
C GLY A 70 2.29 -6.72 28.30
N GLU A 71 1.15 -6.06 28.21
CA GLU A 71 -0.14 -6.73 28.22
C GLU A 71 -1.18 -5.93 27.43
N LEU A 72 -2.22 -6.62 26.96
CA LEU A 72 -3.38 -6.00 26.35
C LEU A 72 -4.34 -5.51 27.45
N THR A 73 -4.50 -4.20 27.58
CA THR A 73 -5.44 -3.54 28.50
C THR A 73 -6.47 -2.74 27.69
N ASP A 74 -7.76 -3.06 27.86
CA ASP A 74 -8.87 -2.35 27.19
C ASP A 74 -8.70 -2.23 25.65
N GLY A 75 -8.19 -3.29 25.00
CA GLY A 75 -7.98 -3.33 23.55
C GLY A 75 -6.75 -2.52 23.08
N ARG A 76 -5.91 -2.04 24.00
CA ARG A 76 -4.66 -1.34 23.71
C ARG A 76 -3.50 -2.04 24.36
N TRP A 77 -2.38 -2.10 23.65
CA TRP A 77 -1.15 -2.64 24.21
C TRP A 77 -0.53 -1.65 25.20
N GLU A 78 -0.27 -2.11 26.41
CA GLU A 78 0.45 -1.38 27.45
C GLU A 78 1.84 -2.00 27.62
N PRO A 79 2.92 -1.25 27.36
CA PRO A 79 4.27 -1.78 27.46
C PRO A 79 4.64 -2.07 28.92
N GLY A 80 5.29 -3.21 29.13
CA GLY A 80 5.86 -3.55 30.42
C GLY A 80 7.14 -2.77 30.72
N LYS A 81 7.76 -3.12 31.85
CA LYS A 81 8.96 -2.43 32.33
C LYS A 81 10.14 -2.64 31.38
N LYS A 82 10.36 -3.87 30.89
CA LYS A 82 11.50 -4.16 30.00
C LYS A 82 11.33 -3.50 28.64
N THR A 83 10.10 -3.41 28.14
CA THR A 83 9.79 -2.69 26.90
C THR A 83 10.04 -1.20 27.07
N THR A 84 9.62 -0.62 28.19
CA THR A 84 9.91 0.79 28.48
C THR A 84 11.42 1.05 28.53
N GLU A 85 12.16 0.26 29.31
CA GLU A 85 13.63 0.35 29.40
C GLU A 85 14.31 0.13 28.02
N ARG A 86 13.78 -0.78 27.19
CA ARG A 86 14.27 -1.02 25.82
C ARG A 86 14.18 0.25 24.96
N TRP A 87 13.04 0.91 24.96
CA TRP A 87 12.84 2.11 24.12
C TRP A 87 13.58 3.33 24.66
N GLU A 88 13.78 3.43 25.98
CA GLU A 88 14.72 4.41 26.57
C GLU A 88 16.15 4.18 26.07
N GLU A 89 16.65 2.93 26.11
CA GLU A 89 17.98 2.59 25.59
C GLU A 89 18.13 2.86 24.08
N LEU A 90 17.09 2.56 23.29
CA LEU A 90 17.09 2.86 21.86
C LEU A 90 17.13 4.37 21.60
N THR A 91 16.43 5.16 22.42
CA THR A 91 16.37 6.62 22.30
C THR A 91 17.69 7.28 22.69
N ASP A 92 18.32 6.84 23.79
CA ASP A 92 19.56 7.43 24.30
C ASP A 92 20.83 7.02 23.52
N ARG A 93 20.70 6.10 22.56
CA ARG A 93 21.84 5.56 21.82
C ARG A 93 22.37 6.57 20.81
N GLY A 94 23.69 6.78 20.81
CA GLY A 94 24.39 7.47 19.72
C GLY A 94 24.44 6.58 18.48
N TRP A 95 23.44 6.70 17.60
CA TRP A 95 23.30 5.84 16.44
C TRP A 95 24.34 6.10 15.35
N GLY A 96 24.91 5.02 14.81
CA GLY A 96 25.55 5.01 13.50
C GLY A 96 24.56 4.53 12.43
N SER A 97 24.75 4.93 11.17
CA SER A 97 23.81 4.66 10.07
C SER A 97 23.43 3.18 9.92
N THR A 98 24.41 2.27 9.96
CA THR A 98 24.15 0.82 9.85
C THR A 98 23.25 0.28 10.96
N ALA A 99 23.38 0.79 12.20
CA ALA A 99 22.55 0.35 13.31
C ALA A 99 21.11 0.91 13.19
N MET A 100 20.92 2.08 12.59
CA MET A 100 19.57 2.60 12.28
C MET A 100 18.90 1.83 11.14
N GLU A 101 19.66 1.38 10.14
CA GLU A 101 19.15 0.52 9.08
C GLU A 101 18.63 -0.81 9.64
N GLU A 102 19.39 -1.47 10.52
CA GLU A 102 18.94 -2.70 11.19
C GLU A 102 17.70 -2.45 12.07
N LEU A 103 17.66 -1.34 12.81
CA LEU A 103 16.50 -0.97 13.63
C LEU A 103 15.25 -0.73 12.78
N THR A 104 15.35 0.10 11.75
CA THR A 104 14.22 0.42 10.87
C THR A 104 13.73 -0.82 10.13
N ALA A 105 14.61 -1.75 9.75
CA ALA A 105 14.20 -3.04 9.21
C ALA A 105 13.40 -3.87 10.23
N ALA A 106 13.80 -3.89 11.50
CA ALA A 106 13.07 -4.58 12.56
C ALA A 106 11.69 -3.92 12.80
N MET A 107 11.63 -2.60 12.82
CA MET A 107 10.38 -1.83 12.93
C MET A 107 9.42 -2.16 11.78
N ALA A 108 9.94 -2.18 10.54
CA ALA A 108 9.17 -2.55 9.36
C ALA A 108 8.67 -4.00 9.44
N ALA A 109 9.52 -4.94 9.86
CA ALA A 109 9.12 -6.32 10.06
C ALA A 109 8.02 -6.47 11.11
N SER A 110 8.13 -5.80 12.27
CA SER A 110 7.11 -5.81 13.32
C SER A 110 5.77 -5.23 12.83
N SER A 111 5.78 -4.18 12.00
CA SER A 111 4.55 -3.58 11.46
C SER A 111 3.70 -4.55 10.65
N THR A 112 4.29 -5.62 10.11
CA THR A 112 3.53 -6.66 9.40
C THR A 112 2.59 -7.45 10.30
N MET A 113 2.88 -7.48 11.59
CA MET A 113 2.11 -8.25 12.55
C MET A 113 0.83 -7.52 12.99
N ARG A 114 0.61 -6.28 12.53
CA ARG A 114 -0.62 -5.50 12.78
C ARG A 114 -1.89 -6.21 12.29
N SER A 115 -1.76 -7.04 11.26
CA SER A 115 -2.87 -7.82 10.70
C SER A 115 -3.07 -9.18 11.38
N SER A 116 -2.25 -9.54 12.38
CA SER A 116 -2.30 -10.83 13.06
C SER A 116 -3.70 -11.18 13.56
N GLN A 117 -4.02 -12.48 13.52
CA GLN A 117 -5.26 -13.01 14.11
C GLN A 117 -5.17 -13.14 15.64
N ASP A 118 -3.97 -13.04 16.20
CA ASP A 118 -3.76 -12.92 17.63
C ASP A 118 -3.83 -11.44 18.03
N GLU A 119 -4.86 -11.09 18.82
CA GLU A 119 -5.19 -9.70 19.18
C GLU A 119 -4.04 -9.03 19.96
N GLU A 120 -3.41 -9.78 20.86
CA GLU A 120 -2.28 -9.29 21.65
C GLU A 120 -1.08 -8.95 20.76
N THR A 121 -0.74 -9.85 19.83
CA THR A 121 0.30 -9.62 18.81
C THR A 121 -0.03 -8.42 17.91
N ALA A 122 -1.28 -8.31 17.42
CA ALA A 122 -1.70 -7.20 16.56
C ALA A 122 -1.63 -5.85 17.28
N ALA A 123 -2.05 -5.81 18.54
CA ALA A 123 -1.98 -4.62 19.38
C ALA A 123 -0.53 -4.23 19.69
N ALA A 124 0.33 -5.19 20.05
CA ALA A 124 1.76 -4.95 20.28
C ALA A 124 2.45 -4.40 19.02
N ALA A 125 2.18 -5.00 17.86
CA ALA A 125 2.71 -4.55 16.58
C ALA A 125 2.25 -3.13 16.20
N THR A 126 0.99 -2.80 16.49
CA THR A 126 0.43 -1.46 16.27
C THR A 126 1.10 -0.43 17.19
N TRP A 127 1.32 -0.79 18.47
CA TRP A 127 2.05 0.06 19.41
C TRP A 127 3.51 0.27 19.01
N VAL A 128 4.20 -0.79 18.55
CA VAL A 128 5.56 -0.68 18.02
C VAL A 128 5.58 0.23 16.79
N THR A 129 4.63 0.07 15.87
CA THR A 129 4.53 0.91 14.67
C THR A 129 4.39 2.39 15.04
N ALA A 130 3.53 2.72 16.01
CA ALA A 130 3.40 4.08 16.52
C ALA A 130 4.70 4.62 17.11
N ARG A 131 5.35 3.82 17.96
CA ARG A 131 6.62 4.19 18.61
C ARG A 131 7.77 4.33 17.60
N SER A 132 7.76 3.53 16.53
CA SER A 132 8.70 3.64 15.41
C SER A 132 8.53 4.95 14.64
N ILE A 133 7.29 5.41 14.42
CA ILE A 133 7.02 6.70 13.78
C ILE A 133 7.55 7.84 14.66
N GLU A 134 7.24 7.84 15.96
CA GLU A 134 7.79 8.81 16.92
C GLU A 134 9.33 8.81 16.91
N PHE A 135 9.94 7.62 16.98
CA PHE A 135 11.40 7.47 16.95
C PHE A 135 12.01 8.02 15.65
N ALA A 136 11.40 7.73 14.50
CA ALA A 136 11.87 8.19 13.21
C ALA A 136 11.84 9.73 13.11
N VAL A 137 10.88 10.37 13.76
CA VAL A 137 10.76 11.83 13.83
C VAL A 137 11.80 12.43 14.77
N ASP A 138 11.91 11.90 15.99
CA ASP A 138 12.62 12.56 17.09
C ASP A 138 14.12 12.22 17.16
N GLN A 139 14.53 11.02 16.73
CA GLN A 139 15.89 10.52 16.93
C GLN A 139 16.78 10.62 15.69
N ALA A 140 16.18 10.60 14.49
CA ALA A 140 16.92 10.68 13.23
C ALA A 140 16.70 12.06 12.60
N PRO A 141 17.71 12.96 12.58
CA PRO A 141 17.58 14.17 11.79
C PRO A 141 17.51 13.79 10.30
N LEU A 142 16.75 14.55 9.52
CA LEU A 142 16.50 14.27 8.10
C LEU A 142 17.78 13.95 7.29
N LYS A 143 18.89 14.64 7.57
CA LYS A 143 20.18 14.46 6.88
C LYS A 143 20.81 13.06 7.06
N ASP A 144 20.37 12.31 8.07
CA ASP A 144 20.93 11.00 8.43
C ASP A 144 20.07 9.85 7.90
N TYR A 145 18.97 10.14 7.20
CA TYR A 145 18.16 9.13 6.51
C TYR A 145 18.93 8.56 5.31
N THR A 146 19.33 7.29 5.43
CA THR A 146 19.86 6.51 4.29
C THR A 146 18.72 5.97 3.44
N ASP A 147 19.00 5.60 2.19
CA ASP A 147 18.02 4.99 1.29
C ASP A 147 17.39 3.72 1.90
N ALA A 148 18.20 2.90 2.58
CA ALA A 148 17.72 1.72 3.29
C ALA A 148 16.75 2.07 4.44
N MET A 149 17.04 3.11 5.23
CA MET A 149 16.10 3.58 6.25
C MET A 149 14.79 4.06 5.64
N LYS A 150 14.86 4.80 4.52
CA LYS A 150 13.67 5.30 3.81
C LYS A 150 12.81 4.15 3.31
N GLN A 151 13.42 3.15 2.68
CA GLN A 151 12.71 1.97 2.16
C GLN A 151 12.10 1.13 3.29
N ASN A 152 12.80 0.93 4.41
CA ASN A 152 12.26 0.24 5.57
C ASN A 152 11.08 1.01 6.19
N LEU A 153 11.20 2.33 6.36
CA LEU A 153 10.13 3.17 6.90
C LEU A 153 8.94 3.30 5.94
N ALA A 154 9.16 3.29 4.62
CA ALA A 154 8.10 3.21 3.63
C ALA A 154 7.35 1.87 3.68
N ALA A 155 8.06 0.75 3.91
CA ALA A 155 7.41 -0.54 4.15
C ALA A 155 6.57 -0.53 5.44
N LEU A 156 7.07 0.10 6.51
CA LEU A 156 6.31 0.31 7.74
C LEU A 156 5.03 1.11 7.50
N LEU A 157 5.13 2.25 6.81
CA LEU A 157 4.00 3.10 6.45
C LEU A 157 3.04 2.42 5.48
N GLY A 158 3.54 1.59 4.57
CA GLY A 158 2.73 0.76 3.68
C GLY A 158 1.87 -0.27 4.43
N ASN A 159 2.30 -0.70 5.62
CA ASN A 159 1.48 -1.49 6.55
C ASN A 159 0.55 -0.62 7.42
N CYS A 160 0.35 0.65 7.06
CA CYS A 160 -0.60 1.60 7.63
C CYS A 160 -1.60 2.14 6.59
N PRO A 161 -2.21 1.29 5.73
CA PRO A 161 -2.96 1.79 4.58
C PRO A 161 -4.27 2.47 4.98
N ASP A 162 -4.92 2.03 6.07
CA ASP A 162 -6.12 2.70 6.58
C ASP A 162 -5.81 4.12 7.07
N GLU A 163 -4.67 4.29 7.75
CA GLU A 163 -4.21 5.61 8.21
C GLU A 163 -3.84 6.53 7.05
N ILE A 164 -3.14 6.04 6.02
CA ILE A 164 -2.85 6.81 4.80
C ILE A 164 -4.16 7.20 4.10
N ALA A 165 -5.10 6.25 3.97
CA ALA A 165 -6.37 6.50 3.30
C ALA A 165 -7.24 7.51 4.05
N ASP A 166 -7.20 7.55 5.38
CA ASP A 166 -7.92 8.53 6.18
C ASP A 166 -7.32 9.93 6.07
N MET A 167 -5.99 10.05 6.22
CA MET A 167 -5.29 11.32 6.04
C MET A 167 -5.55 11.91 4.65
N ALA A 168 -5.51 11.08 3.61
CA ALA A 168 -5.84 11.47 2.23
C ALA A 168 -7.30 11.94 2.03
N ARG A 169 -8.20 11.71 3.01
CA ARG A 169 -9.58 12.18 3.01
C ARG A 169 -9.78 13.43 3.88
N GLY A 170 -8.71 14.00 4.43
CA GLY A 170 -8.75 15.11 5.39
C GLY A 170 -9.12 14.65 6.80
N GLY A 171 -8.81 13.38 7.11
CA GLY A 171 -8.98 12.78 8.43
C GLY A 171 -7.91 13.22 9.42
N SER A 172 -7.87 12.55 10.58
CA SER A 172 -6.89 12.84 11.63
C SER A 172 -6.66 11.63 12.53
N LEU A 173 -5.39 11.32 12.77
CA LEU A 173 -4.90 10.30 13.67
C LEU A 173 -4.95 10.74 15.14
N GLU A 174 -5.16 12.03 15.43
CA GLU A 174 -5.28 12.51 16.82
C GLU A 174 -6.60 12.12 17.48
N GLY A 175 -7.60 11.69 16.69
CA GLY A 175 -8.82 11.07 17.19
C GLY A 175 -8.56 9.78 17.96
N VAL A 176 -9.49 9.36 18.82
CA VAL A 176 -9.39 8.07 19.53
C VAL A 176 -10.20 6.99 18.83
N ASN A 177 -9.57 5.82 18.61
CA ASN A 177 -10.19 4.58 18.14
C ASN A 177 -10.88 4.67 16.78
N VAL A 178 -10.31 5.43 15.84
CA VAL A 178 -10.77 5.44 14.43
C VAL A 178 -10.02 4.35 13.65
N TYR A 179 -8.70 4.29 13.82
CA TYR A 179 -7.78 3.31 13.24
C TYR A 179 -6.80 2.77 14.29
N GLY A 180 -5.91 1.87 13.88
CA GLY A 180 -4.94 1.26 14.79
C GLY A 180 -4.01 2.28 15.45
N LEU A 181 -3.52 3.27 14.68
CA LEU A 181 -2.61 4.30 15.21
C LEU A 181 -3.32 5.49 15.86
N SER A 182 -4.66 5.54 15.85
CA SER A 182 -5.44 6.68 16.35
C SER A 182 -5.22 6.95 17.85
N GLY A 183 -4.72 8.14 18.15
CA GLY A 183 -4.36 8.60 19.50
C GLY A 183 -3.02 8.05 20.01
N LEU A 184 -2.26 7.34 19.15
CA LEU A 184 -0.88 6.91 19.44
C LEU A 184 0.15 7.74 18.69
N VAL A 185 -0.23 8.35 17.57
CA VAL A 185 0.63 9.17 16.70
C VAL A 185 -0.14 10.44 16.33
N THR A 186 0.57 11.57 16.24
CA THR A 186 0.00 12.83 15.71
C THR A 186 0.03 12.85 14.18
N ASP A 187 -0.86 13.65 13.57
CA ASP A 187 -0.89 13.86 12.12
C ASP A 187 0.50 14.32 11.62
N THR A 188 1.08 15.30 12.32
CA THR A 188 2.42 15.82 12.05
C THR A 188 3.51 14.75 12.08
N GLN A 189 3.49 13.83 13.05
CA GLN A 189 4.50 12.78 13.12
C GLN A 189 4.38 11.81 11.95
N PHE A 190 3.16 11.40 11.60
CA PHE A 190 2.91 10.48 10.50
C PHE A 190 3.31 11.10 9.15
N GLU A 191 2.85 12.32 8.90
CA GLU A 191 3.18 13.10 7.70
C GLU A 191 4.67 13.40 7.61
N THR A 192 5.34 13.66 8.73
CA THR A 192 6.80 13.88 8.75
C THR A 192 7.55 12.63 8.28
N VAL A 193 7.15 11.42 8.67
CA VAL A 193 7.82 10.20 8.19
C VAL A 193 7.56 10.01 6.69
N LEU A 194 6.32 10.18 6.22
CA LEU A 194 6.01 10.17 4.78
C LEU A 194 6.90 11.16 4.01
N TYR A 195 6.95 12.41 4.47
CA TYR A 195 7.78 13.46 3.89
C TYR A 195 9.27 13.09 3.83
N ARG A 196 9.80 12.43 4.86
CA ARG A 196 11.23 12.07 4.94
C ARG A 196 11.61 10.90 4.03
N VAL A 197 10.66 10.08 3.58
CA VAL A 197 10.93 8.87 2.79
C VAL A 197 10.54 8.99 1.32
N ILE A 198 9.55 9.82 0.98
CA ILE A 198 8.92 9.87 -0.35
C ILE A 198 9.84 10.37 -1.47
N ASP A 199 10.98 10.97 -1.13
CA ASP A 199 12.01 11.40 -2.11
C ASP A 199 12.91 10.25 -2.57
N ASP A 200 12.78 9.05 -1.98
CA ASP A 200 13.38 7.82 -2.50
C ASP A 200 12.37 7.11 -3.43
N GLU A 201 12.78 6.84 -4.67
CA GLU A 201 11.93 6.24 -5.70
C GLU A 201 11.39 4.86 -5.27
N SER A 202 12.23 4.03 -4.64
CA SER A 202 11.81 2.69 -4.18
C SER A 202 10.85 2.75 -2.99
N ALA A 203 11.04 3.73 -2.10
CA ALA A 203 10.11 4.03 -1.02
C ALA A 203 8.75 4.54 -1.55
N ALA A 204 8.76 5.46 -2.52
CA ALA A 204 7.56 5.96 -3.17
C ALA A 204 6.78 4.84 -3.88
N ASP A 205 7.47 4.00 -4.67
CA ASP A 205 6.88 2.82 -5.32
C ASP A 205 6.25 1.87 -4.31
N THR A 206 6.91 1.63 -3.17
CA THR A 206 6.39 0.78 -2.10
C THR A 206 5.07 1.31 -1.52
N LEU A 207 5.00 2.62 -1.28
CA LEU A 207 3.79 3.28 -0.76
C LEU A 207 2.64 3.26 -1.77
N VAL A 208 2.93 3.61 -3.03
CA VAL A 208 1.95 3.61 -4.12
C VAL A 208 1.40 2.21 -4.35
N ALA A 209 2.28 1.20 -4.47
CA ALA A 209 1.87 -0.19 -4.64
C ALA A 209 1.04 -0.70 -3.45
N GLY A 210 1.43 -0.35 -2.22
CA GLY A 210 0.67 -0.69 -1.01
C GLY A 210 -0.75 -0.11 -1.04
N MET A 211 -0.89 1.15 -1.45
CA MET A 211 -2.20 1.80 -1.55
C MET A 211 -3.05 1.29 -2.72
N ILE A 212 -2.45 0.97 -3.87
CA ILE A 212 -3.16 0.32 -4.98
C ILE A 212 -3.72 -1.03 -4.52
N GLN A 213 -2.89 -1.87 -3.87
CA GLN A 213 -3.34 -3.16 -3.35
C GLN A 213 -4.44 -3.01 -2.31
N TYR A 214 -4.33 -2.05 -1.39
CA TYR A 214 -5.36 -1.75 -0.41
C TYR A 214 -6.71 -1.45 -1.07
N HIS A 215 -6.74 -0.49 -2.01
CA HIS A 215 -7.99 -0.11 -2.67
C HIS A 215 -8.54 -1.22 -3.58
N HIS A 216 -7.67 -2.00 -4.24
CA HIS A 216 -8.10 -3.18 -4.98
C HIS A 216 -8.81 -4.20 -4.08
N ASN A 217 -8.27 -4.46 -2.88
CA ASN A 217 -8.91 -5.35 -1.90
C ASN A 217 -10.25 -4.81 -1.42
N GLN A 218 -10.37 -3.49 -1.20
CA GLN A 218 -11.64 -2.86 -0.83
C GLN A 218 -12.69 -3.03 -1.93
N ILE A 219 -12.32 -2.82 -3.19
CA ILE A 219 -13.19 -3.03 -4.35
C ILE A 219 -13.66 -4.49 -4.40
N ASP A 220 -12.74 -5.45 -4.34
CA ASP A 220 -13.06 -6.88 -4.41
C ASP A 220 -13.92 -7.36 -3.23
N ALA A 221 -13.77 -6.75 -2.06
CA ALA A 221 -14.58 -7.06 -0.87
C ALA A 221 -15.99 -6.46 -0.96
N GLU A 222 -16.13 -5.22 -1.42
CA GLU A 222 -17.39 -4.48 -1.37
C GLU A 222 -18.28 -4.71 -2.58
N MET A 223 -17.70 -4.73 -3.79
CA MET A 223 -18.46 -4.80 -5.04
C MET A 223 -19.40 -6.01 -5.17
N PRO A 224 -19.02 -7.25 -4.78
CA PRO A 224 -19.90 -8.41 -4.90
C PRO A 224 -21.21 -8.31 -4.11
N THR A 225 -21.28 -7.44 -3.11
CA THR A 225 -22.45 -7.27 -2.23
C THR A 225 -23.06 -5.87 -2.30
N ALA A 226 -22.58 -5.03 -3.21
CA ALA A 226 -23.03 -3.65 -3.34
C ALA A 226 -24.50 -3.56 -3.76
N ALA A 227 -25.30 -2.81 -3.00
CA ALA A 227 -26.69 -2.51 -3.36
C ALA A 227 -26.78 -1.55 -4.56
N THR A 228 -25.77 -0.70 -4.74
CA THR A 228 -25.64 0.27 -5.83
C THR A 228 -24.24 0.17 -6.44
N PRO A 229 -23.96 -0.87 -7.26
CA PRO A 229 -22.61 -1.19 -7.70
C PRO A 229 -21.87 -0.03 -8.39
N GLU A 230 -22.56 0.73 -9.25
CA GLU A 230 -21.99 1.91 -9.91
C GLU A 230 -21.54 2.98 -8.90
N ALA A 231 -22.41 3.39 -7.98
CA ALA A 231 -22.07 4.37 -6.95
C ALA A 231 -20.97 3.87 -6.01
N THR A 232 -20.93 2.57 -5.72
CA THR A 232 -19.87 1.94 -4.93
C THR A 232 -18.54 2.01 -5.67
N LEU A 233 -18.49 1.60 -6.95
CA LEU A 233 -17.26 1.64 -7.75
C LEU A 233 -16.72 3.07 -7.90
N LEU A 234 -17.60 4.02 -8.21
CA LEU A 234 -17.27 5.45 -8.29
C LEU A 234 -16.68 5.98 -6.98
N GLY A 235 -17.22 5.55 -5.84
CA GLY A 235 -16.72 5.90 -4.51
C GLY A 235 -15.35 5.28 -4.22
N GLN A 236 -15.14 4.02 -4.59
CA GLN A 236 -13.86 3.34 -4.39
C GLN A 236 -12.74 3.98 -5.21
N TYR A 237 -12.96 4.28 -6.49
CA TYR A 237 -11.96 4.94 -7.32
C TYR A 237 -11.73 6.40 -6.92
N LEU A 238 -12.74 7.11 -6.39
CA LEU A 238 -12.54 8.41 -5.74
C LEU A 238 -11.56 8.31 -4.58
N PHE A 239 -11.69 7.28 -3.73
CA PHE A 239 -10.80 7.09 -2.57
C PHE A 239 -9.41 6.61 -2.97
N ALA A 240 -9.30 5.74 -3.99
CA ALA A 240 -8.02 5.34 -4.55
C ALA A 240 -7.23 6.55 -5.06
N ALA A 241 -7.89 7.40 -5.84
CA ALA A 241 -7.29 8.60 -6.38
C ALA A 241 -6.87 9.60 -5.29
N ARG A 242 -7.65 9.73 -4.20
CA ARG A 242 -7.25 10.55 -3.04
C ARG A 242 -5.92 10.09 -2.44
N SER A 243 -5.77 8.79 -2.19
CA SER A 243 -4.51 8.27 -1.64
C SER A 243 -3.32 8.51 -2.59
N MET A 244 -3.54 8.37 -3.90
CA MET A 244 -2.51 8.67 -4.90
C MET A 244 -2.11 10.15 -4.90
N GLY A 245 -3.10 11.05 -4.94
CA GLY A 245 -2.88 12.49 -4.89
C GLY A 245 -2.17 12.91 -3.60
N TYR A 246 -2.56 12.34 -2.46
CA TYR A 246 -1.95 12.62 -1.17
C TYR A 246 -0.45 12.28 -1.12
N LEU A 247 -0.05 11.12 -1.64
CA LEU A 247 1.37 10.75 -1.73
C LEU A 247 2.14 11.70 -2.66
N ASP A 248 1.54 12.08 -3.79
CA ASP A 248 2.15 13.03 -4.75
C ASP A 248 2.29 14.44 -4.15
N GLY A 249 1.27 14.94 -3.47
CA GLY A 249 1.30 16.22 -2.78
C GLY A 249 2.42 16.30 -1.73
N ILE A 250 2.63 15.22 -0.96
CA ILE A 250 3.76 15.12 -0.01
C ILE A 250 5.10 15.05 -0.75
N ALA A 251 5.18 14.33 -1.88
CA ALA A 251 6.39 14.27 -2.70
C ALA A 251 6.76 15.64 -3.29
N GLU A 252 5.77 16.41 -3.73
CA GLU A 252 5.95 17.78 -4.17
C GLU A 252 6.41 18.70 -3.02
N LEU A 253 5.74 18.61 -1.88
CA LEU A 253 6.11 19.33 -0.65
C LEU A 253 7.57 19.05 -0.26
N ARG A 254 8.02 17.81 -0.46
CA ARG A 254 9.38 17.34 -0.16
C ARG A 254 10.43 17.89 -1.12
N THR A 255 10.18 17.81 -2.42
CA THR A 255 11.15 18.27 -3.44
C THR A 255 11.17 19.79 -3.57
N GLY A 256 10.08 20.48 -3.22
CA GLY A 256 9.91 21.91 -3.43
C GLY A 256 9.82 22.30 -4.92
N ASN A 257 9.58 21.34 -5.79
CA ASN A 257 9.39 21.52 -7.23
C ASN A 257 7.96 21.09 -7.59
N SER A 258 7.32 21.78 -8.53
CA SER A 258 5.91 21.51 -8.94
C SER A 258 5.69 20.20 -9.69
N THR A 259 6.71 19.35 -9.77
CA THR A 259 6.67 18.01 -10.35
C THR A 259 7.59 17.13 -9.53
N SER A 260 7.03 16.08 -8.92
CA SER A 260 7.83 15.03 -8.29
C SER A 260 8.44 14.13 -9.36
N ASP A 261 9.74 13.83 -9.24
CA ASP A 261 10.39 12.83 -10.10
C ASP A 261 10.18 11.40 -9.57
N THR A 262 9.69 11.24 -8.34
CA THR A 262 9.43 9.91 -7.72
C THR A 262 8.02 9.40 -7.96
N ILE A 263 7.08 10.28 -8.29
CA ILE A 263 5.68 9.94 -8.51
C ILE A 263 5.22 10.58 -9.83
N ASN A 264 4.90 9.75 -10.83
CA ASN A 264 4.35 10.23 -12.09
C ASN A 264 2.81 10.24 -12.03
N ALA A 265 2.26 11.40 -11.65
CA ALA A 265 0.81 11.60 -11.53
C ALA A 265 0.02 11.26 -12.80
N ALA A 266 0.56 11.56 -13.99
CA ALA A 266 -0.12 11.28 -15.25
C ALA A 266 -0.23 9.78 -15.51
N ASP A 267 0.85 9.04 -15.24
CA ASP A 267 0.88 7.59 -15.36
C ASP A 267 -0.08 6.94 -14.36
N MET A 268 -0.08 7.42 -13.10
CA MET A 268 -0.99 6.91 -12.06
C MET A 268 -2.46 7.14 -12.41
N ASN A 269 -2.81 8.33 -12.91
CA ASN A 269 -4.18 8.63 -13.33
C ASN A 269 -4.61 7.68 -14.46
N THR A 270 -3.76 7.52 -15.48
CA THR A 270 -4.00 6.60 -16.61
C THR A 270 -4.19 5.16 -16.11
N VAL A 271 -3.36 4.69 -15.20
CA VAL A 271 -3.45 3.35 -14.60
C VAL A 271 -4.75 3.18 -13.80
N LEU A 272 -5.12 4.16 -12.97
CA LEU A 272 -6.38 4.11 -12.20
C LEU A 272 -7.60 4.09 -13.12
N GLN A 273 -7.64 4.94 -14.15
CA GLN A 273 -8.74 4.97 -15.12
C GLN A 273 -8.86 3.63 -15.86
N ALA A 274 -7.74 3.09 -16.36
CA ALA A 274 -7.74 1.79 -17.04
C ALA A 274 -8.26 0.66 -16.14
N GLN A 275 -7.81 0.60 -14.88
CA GLN A 275 -8.29 -0.40 -13.92
C GLN A 275 -9.77 -0.19 -13.59
N ALA A 276 -10.22 1.06 -13.49
CA ALA A 276 -11.62 1.40 -13.26
C ALA A 276 -12.54 0.91 -14.39
N TYR A 277 -12.10 1.02 -15.64
CA TYR A 277 -12.85 0.52 -16.79
C TYR A 277 -12.91 -1.01 -16.82
N VAL A 278 -11.82 -1.67 -16.44
CA VAL A 278 -11.77 -3.14 -16.30
C VAL A 278 -12.77 -3.59 -15.24
N ASP A 279 -12.78 -2.95 -14.07
CA ASP A 279 -13.73 -3.29 -13.01
C ASP A 279 -15.17 -2.95 -13.38
N ALA A 280 -15.41 -1.81 -14.04
CA ALA A 280 -16.73 -1.44 -14.54
C ALA A 280 -17.26 -2.51 -15.51
N ALA A 281 -16.41 -3.01 -16.43
CA ALA A 281 -16.76 -4.10 -17.32
C ALA A 281 -17.03 -5.41 -16.55
N LYS A 282 -16.14 -5.79 -15.62
CA LYS A 282 -16.26 -6.98 -14.75
C LYS A 282 -17.59 -7.01 -14.00
N TYR A 283 -18.09 -5.86 -13.56
CA TYR A 283 -19.35 -5.73 -12.83
C TYR A 283 -20.55 -5.38 -13.71
N GLY A 284 -20.41 -5.41 -15.05
CA GLY A 284 -21.50 -5.21 -16.00
C GLY A 284 -22.08 -3.79 -15.99
N LEU A 285 -21.23 -2.79 -15.71
CA LEU A 285 -21.62 -1.38 -15.60
C LEU A 285 -21.41 -0.58 -16.89
N LEU A 286 -20.78 -1.18 -17.89
CA LEU A 286 -20.56 -0.58 -19.20
C LEU A 286 -21.67 -0.97 -20.18
N SER A 287 -21.93 -0.09 -21.14
CA SER A 287 -22.95 -0.34 -22.18
C SER A 287 -22.53 -1.44 -23.17
N GLU A 288 -23.50 -2.03 -23.85
CA GLU A 288 -23.22 -3.01 -24.91
C GLU A 288 -22.41 -2.37 -26.06
N GLU A 289 -22.71 -1.12 -26.41
CA GLU A 289 -21.98 -0.36 -27.43
C GLU A 289 -20.51 -0.14 -27.03
N THR A 290 -20.26 0.13 -25.75
CA THR A 290 -18.92 0.29 -25.19
C THR A 290 -18.11 -1.00 -25.31
N LEU A 291 -18.73 -2.16 -25.02
CA LEU A 291 -18.11 -3.47 -25.19
C LEU A 291 -17.93 -3.86 -26.67
N GLU A 292 -18.85 -3.49 -27.56
CA GLU A 292 -18.72 -3.68 -29.02
C GLU A 292 -17.55 -2.87 -29.59
N ALA A 293 -17.35 -1.64 -29.08
CA ALA A 293 -16.19 -0.83 -29.42
C ALA A 293 -14.88 -1.47 -28.97
N ALA A 294 -14.86 -2.18 -27.83
CA ALA A 294 -13.67 -2.95 -27.43
C ALA A 294 -13.33 -4.07 -28.44
N ALA A 295 -14.35 -4.69 -29.04
CA ALA A 295 -14.20 -5.79 -30.00
C ALA A 295 -13.84 -5.33 -31.43
N THR A 296 -14.15 -4.09 -31.81
CA THR A 296 -14.10 -3.64 -33.21
C THR A 296 -13.44 -2.27 -33.45
N GLY A 297 -13.23 -1.48 -32.39
CA GLY A 297 -12.79 -0.09 -32.46
C GLY A 297 -11.31 0.11 -32.79
N ASN A 298 -10.48 -0.92 -32.64
CA ASN A 298 -9.06 -0.83 -32.95
C ASN A 298 -8.78 -1.06 -34.44
N ASN A 299 -9.03 -0.03 -35.26
CA ASN A 299 -8.86 -0.07 -36.72
C ASN A 299 -9.67 -1.18 -37.42
N GLY A 300 -10.87 -1.48 -36.90
CA GLY A 300 -11.74 -2.54 -37.40
C GLY A 300 -11.44 -3.93 -36.81
N GLY A 301 -10.58 -4.02 -35.79
CA GLY A 301 -10.33 -5.22 -35.00
C GLY A 301 -10.45 -4.97 -33.49
N PRO A 302 -10.30 -6.02 -32.67
CA PRO A 302 -10.37 -5.91 -31.21
C PRO A 302 -9.13 -5.20 -30.64
N PHE A 303 -9.33 -4.50 -29.53
CA PHE A 303 -8.23 -4.09 -28.66
C PHE A 303 -7.58 -5.32 -28.02
N SER A 304 -6.29 -5.23 -27.64
CA SER A 304 -5.53 -6.38 -27.16
C SER A 304 -6.02 -6.94 -25.83
N PHE A 305 -6.73 -6.12 -25.04
CA PHE A 305 -7.36 -6.50 -23.78
C PHE A 305 -8.74 -7.14 -23.93
N TYR A 306 -9.35 -7.12 -25.13
CA TYR A 306 -10.66 -7.72 -25.38
C TYR A 306 -10.54 -9.23 -25.57
N ASP A 307 -11.39 -9.99 -24.88
CA ASP A 307 -11.54 -11.44 -25.05
C ASP A 307 -13.02 -11.86 -24.96
N GLU A 308 -13.32 -13.10 -25.35
CA GLU A 308 -14.64 -13.72 -25.18
C GLU A 308 -14.54 -14.99 -24.34
N VAL A 309 -15.03 -14.94 -23.10
CA VAL A 309 -15.07 -16.09 -22.20
C VAL A 309 -16.49 -16.65 -22.19
N ASP A 310 -16.64 -17.92 -22.58
CA ASP A 310 -17.95 -18.59 -22.71
C ASP A 310 -18.95 -17.82 -23.61
N GLY A 311 -18.44 -17.09 -24.61
CA GLY A 311 -19.24 -16.28 -25.53
C GLY A 311 -19.78 -14.99 -24.92
N GLN A 312 -19.15 -14.49 -23.85
CA GLN A 312 -19.44 -13.18 -23.26
C GLN A 312 -18.22 -12.25 -23.41
N PRO A 313 -18.42 -10.99 -23.84
CA PRO A 313 -17.37 -9.98 -23.84
C PRO A 313 -16.68 -9.88 -22.48
N THR A 314 -15.36 -9.89 -22.48
CA THR A 314 -14.54 -9.78 -21.27
C THR A 314 -13.41 -8.80 -21.53
N ILE A 315 -13.30 -7.80 -20.65
CA ILE A 315 -12.16 -6.87 -20.64
C ILE A 315 -11.13 -7.44 -19.66
N THR A 316 -9.97 -7.81 -20.16
CA THR A 316 -8.87 -8.35 -19.36
C THR A 316 -7.93 -7.22 -18.93
N ALA A 317 -7.06 -7.49 -17.95
CA ALA A 317 -6.00 -6.58 -17.54
C ALA A 317 -4.75 -7.36 -17.14
N PRO A 318 -3.54 -6.78 -17.36
CA PRO A 318 -2.36 -7.27 -16.68
C PRO A 318 -2.47 -7.01 -15.16
N ASP A 319 -1.82 -7.87 -14.38
CA ASP A 319 -1.74 -7.75 -12.92
C ASP A 319 -0.25 -7.75 -12.51
N PRO A 320 0.32 -6.59 -12.14
CA PRO A 320 -0.32 -5.27 -12.04
C PRO A 320 -0.50 -4.56 -13.40
N MET A 321 -1.40 -3.57 -13.44
CA MET A 321 -1.56 -2.65 -14.58
C MET A 321 -0.34 -1.73 -14.71
N THR A 322 0.26 -1.65 -15.91
CA THR A 322 1.38 -0.73 -16.19
C THR A 322 0.89 0.50 -16.96
N PRO A 323 1.60 1.65 -16.89
CA PRO A 323 1.24 2.84 -17.67
C PRO A 323 1.16 2.58 -19.18
N GLU A 324 2.08 1.76 -19.71
CA GLU A 324 2.08 1.40 -21.13
C GLU A 324 0.85 0.56 -21.52
N ALA A 325 0.45 -0.38 -20.68
CA ALA A 325 -0.76 -1.17 -20.90
C ALA A 325 -2.01 -0.30 -20.81
N ALA A 326 -2.04 0.64 -19.85
CA ALA A 326 -3.17 1.54 -19.61
C ALA A 326 -3.51 2.44 -20.82
N HIS A 327 -2.52 2.79 -21.65
CA HIS A 327 -2.75 3.63 -22.85
C HIS A 327 -3.72 3.05 -23.87
N GLU A 328 -3.81 1.72 -23.98
CA GLU A 328 -4.77 1.11 -24.91
C GLU A 328 -6.21 1.32 -24.43
N TYR A 329 -6.45 1.28 -23.12
CA TYR A 329 -7.76 1.56 -22.53
C TYR A 329 -8.16 3.02 -22.71
N MET A 330 -7.21 3.97 -22.62
CA MET A 330 -7.48 5.38 -22.91
C MET A 330 -7.82 5.61 -24.39
N SER A 331 -7.22 4.82 -25.29
CA SER A 331 -7.56 4.86 -26.70
C SER A 331 -8.96 4.33 -26.98
N TRP A 332 -9.42 3.34 -26.20
CA TRP A 332 -10.79 2.82 -26.25
C TRP A 332 -11.80 3.81 -25.68
N ASP A 333 -11.50 4.40 -24.53
CA ASP A 333 -12.30 5.46 -23.91
C ASP A 333 -12.58 6.63 -24.87
N GLY A 334 -11.54 7.11 -25.56
CA GLY A 334 -11.68 8.16 -26.57
C GLY A 334 -12.54 7.81 -27.79
N GLN A 335 -13.01 6.56 -27.94
CA GLN A 335 -13.90 6.11 -29.01
C GLN A 335 -15.34 5.89 -28.57
N VAL A 336 -15.62 5.88 -27.26
CA VAL A 336 -16.93 5.55 -26.71
C VAL A 336 -17.57 6.78 -26.06
N GLN A 337 -18.86 6.65 -25.72
CA GLN A 337 -19.59 7.61 -24.90
C GLN A 337 -20.34 6.81 -23.85
N ASP A 338 -19.64 6.48 -22.76
CA ASP A 338 -20.16 5.68 -21.66
C ASP A 338 -20.22 6.53 -20.39
N THR A 339 -21.42 6.73 -19.86
CA THR A 339 -21.61 7.59 -18.68
C THR A 339 -20.87 7.08 -17.45
N THR A 340 -20.69 5.76 -17.32
CA THR A 340 -19.96 5.18 -16.20
C THR A 340 -18.46 5.50 -16.30
N MET A 341 -17.89 5.40 -17.51
CA MET A 341 -16.47 5.76 -17.74
C MET A 341 -16.25 7.25 -17.52
N ASP A 342 -17.11 8.11 -18.06
CA ASP A 342 -17.08 9.57 -17.85
C ASP A 342 -17.15 9.92 -16.36
N ASP A 343 -18.05 9.29 -15.60
CA ASP A 343 -18.20 9.54 -14.17
C ASP A 343 -16.98 9.03 -13.39
N LEU A 344 -16.38 7.89 -13.77
CA LEU A 344 -15.15 7.39 -13.15
C LEU A 344 -13.99 8.38 -13.34
N ASP A 345 -13.83 8.93 -14.54
CA ASP A 345 -12.81 9.94 -14.84
C ASP A 345 -12.96 11.19 -13.98
N VAL A 346 -14.18 11.67 -13.85
CA VAL A 346 -14.51 12.80 -12.99
C VAL A 346 -14.20 12.48 -11.53
N ARG A 347 -14.50 11.27 -11.05
CA ARG A 347 -14.24 10.85 -9.67
C ARG A 347 -12.75 10.71 -9.39
N ILE A 348 -12.00 10.10 -10.29
CA ILE A 348 -10.56 9.92 -10.15
C ILE A 348 -9.89 11.30 -10.15
N THR A 349 -10.22 12.17 -11.10
CA THR A 349 -9.65 13.53 -11.17
C THR A 349 -9.95 14.33 -9.90
N ASN A 350 -11.20 14.34 -9.43
CA ASN A 350 -11.59 15.06 -8.23
C ASN A 350 -10.95 14.47 -6.96
N GLY A 351 -10.83 13.14 -6.90
CA GLY A 351 -10.20 12.45 -5.79
C GLY A 351 -8.72 12.78 -5.70
N TYR A 352 -8.01 12.67 -6.82
CA TYR A 352 -6.60 13.04 -6.93
C TYR A 352 -6.36 14.49 -6.49
N ASN A 353 -7.11 15.45 -7.04
CA ASN A 353 -6.91 16.87 -6.69
C ASN A 353 -7.15 17.13 -5.20
N PHE A 354 -8.19 16.53 -4.61
CA PHE A 354 -8.45 16.66 -3.18
C PHE A 354 -7.30 16.07 -2.35
N GLY A 355 -6.88 14.84 -2.66
CA GLY A 355 -5.79 14.20 -1.94
C GLY A 355 -4.48 14.98 -2.07
N TYR A 356 -4.18 15.48 -3.26
CA TYR A 356 -3.03 16.33 -3.55
C TYR A 356 -3.02 17.59 -2.68
N ASP A 357 -4.16 18.27 -2.57
CA ASP A 357 -4.28 19.46 -1.71
C ASP A 357 -4.01 19.11 -0.23
N GLU A 358 -4.53 17.97 0.27
CA GLU A 358 -4.24 17.50 1.63
C GLU A 358 -2.75 17.17 1.82
N GLY A 359 -2.13 16.46 0.87
CA GLY A 359 -0.71 16.09 0.93
C GLY A 359 0.23 17.30 0.86
N HIS A 360 -0.15 18.31 0.07
CA HIS A 360 0.60 19.56 -0.03
C HIS A 360 0.43 20.44 1.21
N ALA A 361 -0.71 20.32 1.91
CA ALA A 361 -1.01 21.03 3.14
C ALA A 361 -0.41 20.37 4.41
N ALA A 362 0.18 19.18 4.27
CA ALA A 362 0.76 18.40 5.37
C ALA A 362 1.70 19.23 6.27
N GLU A 363 1.53 19.08 7.58
CA GLU A 363 2.33 19.77 8.59
C GLU A 363 3.53 18.89 8.97
N VAL A 364 4.73 19.26 8.52
CA VAL A 364 5.93 18.42 8.65
C VAL A 364 7.08 19.08 9.41
N VAL A 365 7.86 18.26 10.13
CA VAL A 365 9.13 18.68 10.76
C VAL A 365 10.28 18.53 9.76
N ARG A 366 10.74 19.67 9.22
CA ARG A 366 11.75 19.79 8.17
C ARG A 366 13.19 19.54 8.62
#